data_AF-A0A839A8E3-F1
#
_entry.id   AF-A0A839A8E3-F1
#
_cell.length_a   1.000
_cell.length_b   1.000
_cell.length_c   1.000
_cell.angle_alpha   90.00
_cell.angle_beta   90.00
_cell.angle_gamma   90.00
#
_symmetry.space_group_name_H-M   'P 1'
#
loop_
_entity.id
_entity.type
_entity.pdbx_description
1 polymer ?
#
loop_
_entity_poly.entity_id
_entity_poly.type
_entity_poly.pdbx_seq_one_letter_code
_entity_poly.pdbx_strand_id
1 'polypeptide(L)'
;MNGPYYSDIYTQIGMKNPVHATSTGKVLLAYSDEETIEKAINFPHSAFTEHTITNPNQLKKELSKVRSQGYSFSVGELTENNYSLAFPVLNYEN
;
A
#
# COMPACT_ATOMS: atom_id res chain seq x y z
N MET A 1 11.58 -28.41 2.51
CA MET A 1 12.35 -27.26 3.04
C MET A 1 12.53 -26.29 1.89
N ASN A 2 12.13 -25.04 2.08
CA ASN A 2 12.30 -23.99 1.07
C ASN A 2 13.78 -23.60 0.97
N GLY A 3 14.28 -23.38 -0.25
CA GLY A 3 15.69 -23.08 -0.50
C GLY A 3 16.08 -21.64 -0.10
N PRO A 4 17.39 -21.31 -0.13
CA PRO A 4 17.92 -20.02 0.36
C PRO A 4 17.47 -18.78 -0.44
N TYR A 5 16.76 -18.96 -1.55
CA TYR A 5 16.18 -17.90 -2.38
C TYR A 5 14.66 -17.87 -2.35
N TYR A 6 14.04 -18.65 -1.47
CA TYR A 6 12.60 -18.67 -1.32
C TYR A 6 12.13 -17.40 -0.62
N SER A 7 11.34 -16.61 -1.32
CA SER A 7 10.66 -15.46 -0.77
C SER A 7 9.22 -15.83 -0.45
N ASP A 8 8.72 -15.53 0.75
CA ASP A 8 7.31 -15.71 1.15
C ASP A 8 6.36 -14.70 0.46
N ILE A 9 6.61 -14.40 -0.82
CA ILE A 9 5.83 -13.48 -1.63
C ILE A 9 4.84 -14.31 -2.44
N TYR A 10 3.64 -14.44 -1.90
CA TYR A 10 2.53 -15.08 -2.59
C TYR A 10 1.64 -14.03 -3.24
N THR A 11 1.48 -14.08 -4.56
CA THR A 11 0.53 -13.23 -5.29
C THR A 11 -0.16 -14.04 -6.38
N GLN A 12 -1.46 -13.81 -6.55
CA GLN A 12 -2.27 -14.51 -7.53
C GLN A 12 -3.24 -13.51 -8.19
N ILE A 13 -3.53 -13.73 -9.48
CA ILE A 13 -4.53 -12.95 -10.20
C ILE A 13 -5.88 -13.03 -9.47
N GLY A 14 -6.50 -11.88 -9.25
CA GLY A 14 -7.78 -11.76 -8.54
C GLY A 14 -7.67 -11.72 -7.01
N MET A 15 -6.47 -11.89 -6.44
CA MET A 15 -6.24 -11.74 -5.00
C MET A 15 -6.45 -10.28 -4.58
N LYS A 16 -7.15 -10.08 -3.46
CA LYS A 16 -7.38 -8.75 -2.89
C LYS A 16 -6.46 -8.55 -1.70
N ASN A 17 -5.72 -7.44 -1.73
CA ASN A 17 -4.86 -7.02 -0.63
C ASN A 17 -5.41 -5.76 0.06
N PRO A 18 -5.10 -5.56 1.35
CA PRO A 18 -5.41 -4.33 2.05
C PRO A 18 -4.69 -3.13 1.40
N VAL A 19 -5.44 -2.09 1.06
CA VAL A 19 -4.91 -0.93 0.34
C VAL A 19 -3.91 -0.12 1.16
N HIS A 20 -4.06 -0.09 2.48
CA HIS A 20 -3.21 0.69 3.39
C HIS A 20 -1.85 0.04 3.68
N ALA A 21 -1.71 -1.26 3.42
CA ALA A 21 -0.55 -2.06 3.81
C ALA A 21 0.24 -2.61 2.60
N THR A 22 0.00 -2.07 1.41
CA THR A 22 0.74 -2.45 0.19
C THR A 22 1.18 -1.23 -0.58
N SER A 23 2.31 -1.32 -1.27
CA SER A 23 2.83 -0.21 -2.09
C SER A 23 1.83 0.13 -3.22
N THR A 24 1.33 -0.87 -3.94
CA THR A 24 0.31 -0.70 -4.98
C THR A 24 -0.97 -0.08 -4.43
N GLY A 25 -1.47 -0.56 -3.30
CA GLY A 25 -2.68 -0.01 -2.67
C GLY A 25 -2.52 1.47 -2.30
N LYS A 26 -1.39 1.84 -1.71
CA LYS A 26 -1.07 3.22 -1.35
C LYS A 26 -0.89 4.12 -2.57
N VAL A 27 -0.26 3.64 -3.65
CA VAL A 27 -0.19 4.39 -4.92
C VAL A 27 -1.56 4.62 -5.52
N LEU A 28 -2.37 3.56 -5.66
CA LEU A 28 -3.71 3.68 -6.23
C LEU A 28 -4.55 4.67 -5.41
N LEU A 29 -4.49 4.57 -4.08
CA LEU A 29 -5.25 5.44 -3.20
C LEU A 29 -4.77 6.89 -3.28
N ALA A 30 -3.46 7.15 -3.30
CA ALA A 30 -2.90 8.51 -3.40
C ALA A 30 -3.22 9.23 -4.72
N TYR A 31 -3.67 8.48 -5.74
CA TYR A 31 -4.09 8.99 -7.04
C TYR A 31 -5.60 8.87 -7.30
N SER A 32 -6.37 8.44 -6.30
CA SER A 32 -7.84 8.43 -6.37
C SER A 32 -8.44 9.81 -6.11
N ASP A 33 -9.73 9.94 -6.31
CA ASP A 33 -10.49 11.14 -5.93
C ASP A 33 -10.54 11.33 -4.40
N GLU A 34 -10.82 12.55 -3.96
CA GLU A 34 -10.81 12.94 -2.55
C GLU A 34 -11.83 12.15 -1.72
N GLU A 35 -13.01 11.86 -2.26
CA GLU A 35 -14.04 11.07 -1.56
C GLU A 35 -13.56 9.65 -1.29
N THR A 36 -12.92 9.01 -2.28
CA THR A 36 -12.32 7.68 -2.13
C THR A 36 -11.19 7.69 -1.09
N ILE A 37 -10.32 8.71 -1.13
CA ILE A 37 -9.22 8.87 -0.16
C ILE A 37 -9.77 9.01 1.26
N GLU A 38 -10.75 9.90 1.48
CA GLU A 38 -11.34 10.12 2.80
C GLU A 38 -12.06 8.88 3.33
N LYS A 39 -12.81 8.16 2.48
CA LYS A 39 -13.45 6.89 2.87
C LYS A 39 -12.41 5.86 3.31
N ALA A 40 -11.33 5.72 2.55
CA ALA A 40 -10.29 4.75 2.86
C ALA A 40 -9.53 5.10 4.15
N ILE A 41 -9.21 6.37 4.38
CA ILE A 41 -8.53 6.86 5.60
C ILE A 41 -9.37 6.62 6.85
N ASN A 42 -10.68 6.79 6.75
CA ASN A 42 -11.60 6.64 7.88
C ASN A 42 -12.06 5.19 8.12
N PHE A 43 -11.66 4.25 7.26
CA PHE A 43 -11.99 2.85 7.42
C PHE A 43 -11.14 2.21 8.54
N PRO A 44 -11.70 1.29 9.37
CA PRO A 44 -10.90 0.58 10.35
C PRO A 44 -9.83 -0.30 9.68
N HIS A 45 -8.57 -0.07 10.02
CA HIS A 45 -7.43 -0.78 9.45
C HIS A 45 -6.91 -1.87 10.39
N SER A 46 -6.84 -3.11 9.88
CA SER A 46 -6.14 -4.19 10.57
C SER A 46 -4.63 -3.95 10.61
N ALA A 47 -4.00 -4.31 11.73
CA ALA A 47 -2.55 -4.44 11.84
C ALA A 47 -2.15 -5.86 11.42
N PHE A 48 -1.23 -5.99 10.46
CA PHE A 48 -0.68 -7.26 10.00
C PHE A 48 0.73 -7.51 10.56
N THR A 49 1.48 -6.42 10.76
CA THR A 49 2.81 -6.38 11.36
C THR A 49 2.93 -5.12 12.24
N GLU A 50 4.05 -4.96 12.93
CA GLU A 50 4.35 -3.73 13.68
C GLU A 50 4.59 -2.51 12.78
N HIS A 51 4.81 -2.71 11.47
CA HIS A 51 5.00 -1.64 10.50
C HIS A 51 3.70 -1.23 9.80
N THR A 52 2.59 -1.97 9.98
CA THR A 52 1.32 -1.63 9.33
C THR A 52 0.81 -0.27 9.79
N ILE A 53 0.56 0.63 8.84
CA ILE A 53 -0.04 1.94 9.11
C ILE A 53 -1.53 1.74 9.40
N THR A 54 -1.96 1.85 10.66
CA THR A 54 -3.37 1.75 11.06
C THR A 54 -3.99 3.07 11.49
N ASN A 55 -3.17 4.07 11.81
CA ASN A 55 -3.65 5.38 12.23
C ASN A 55 -4.07 6.23 11.01
N PRO A 56 -5.31 6.76 10.97
CA PRO A 56 -5.81 7.57 9.86
C PRO A 56 -4.92 8.78 9.51
N ASN A 57 -4.38 9.48 10.52
CA ASN A 57 -3.51 10.64 10.29
C ASN A 57 -2.15 10.24 9.72
N GLN A 58 -1.63 9.07 10.09
CA GLN A 58 -0.40 8.53 9.51
C GLN A 58 -0.64 8.11 8.05
N LEU A 59 -1.75 7.43 7.77
CA LEU A 59 -2.10 7.06 6.41
C LEU A 59 -2.28 8.30 5.51
N LYS A 60 -2.99 9.32 6.00
CA LYS A 60 -3.12 10.60 5.28
C LYS A 60 -1.77 11.21 4.92
N LYS A 61 -0.83 11.28 5.88
CA LYS A 61 0.53 11.78 5.65
C LYS A 61 1.29 10.94 4.63
N GLU A 62 1.17 9.62 4.72
CA GLU A 62 1.82 8.70 3.79
C GLU A 62 1.28 8.87 2.37
N LEU A 63 -0.04 9.00 2.19
CA LEU A 63 -0.63 9.25 0.87
C LEU A 63 -0.20 10.60 0.28
N SER A 64 -0.14 11.65 1.11
CA SER A 64 0.40 12.95 0.67
C SER A 64 1.87 12.85 0.24
N LYS A 65 2.68 12.06 0.96
CA LYS A 65 4.08 11.79 0.58
C LYS A 65 4.17 11.00 -0.72
N VAL A 66 3.35 9.98 -0.90
CA VAL A 66 3.29 9.19 -2.14
C VAL A 66 2.96 10.09 -3.33
N ARG A 67 1.98 10.99 -3.18
CA ARG A 67 1.61 11.95 -4.23
C ARG A 67 2.72 12.94 -4.55
N SER A 68 3.46 13.42 -3.54
CA SER A 68 4.54 14.39 -3.76
C SER A 68 5.80 13.77 -4.39
N GLN A 69 6.13 12.52 -4.05
CA GLN A 69 7.32 11.84 -4.56
C GLN A 69 7.07 10.99 -5.82
N GLY A 70 5.81 10.65 -6.13
CA GLY A 70 5.42 9.92 -7.34
C GLY A 70 5.54 8.40 -7.27
N TYR A 71 5.73 7.83 -6.08
CA TYR A 71 5.83 6.38 -5.86
C TYR A 71 5.49 6.01 -4.42
N SER A 72 5.25 4.73 -4.13
CA SER A 72 5.07 4.23 -2.76
C SER A 72 6.01 3.07 -2.45
N PHE A 73 6.55 3.06 -1.23
CA PHE A 73 7.22 1.91 -0.65
C PHE A 73 6.28 1.21 0.33
N SER A 74 6.34 -0.11 0.40
CA SER A 74 5.81 -0.87 1.52
C SER A 74 6.94 -1.72 2.09
N VAL A 75 7.19 -1.56 3.38
CA VAL A 75 8.40 -2.02 4.07
C VAL A 75 7.95 -2.91 5.23
N GLY A 76 7.61 -4.16 4.91
CA GLY A 76 7.12 -5.12 5.88
C GLY A 76 5.72 -4.85 6.41
N GLU A 77 4.88 -4.07 5.71
CA GLU A 77 3.57 -3.64 6.24
C GLU A 77 2.49 -4.74 6.22
N LEU A 78 2.48 -5.61 5.21
CA LEU A 78 1.54 -6.73 5.09
C LEU A 78 2.13 -8.06 5.58
N THR A 79 3.42 -8.26 5.35
CA THR A 79 4.16 -9.47 5.73
C THR A 79 5.56 -9.05 6.12
N GLU A 80 6.05 -9.52 7.28
CA GLU A 80 7.40 -9.20 7.71
C GLU A 80 8.44 -9.61 6.66
N ASN A 81 9.51 -8.83 6.54
CA ASN A 81 10.57 -9.03 5.54
C ASN A 81 10.11 -8.98 4.07
N ASN A 82 8.87 -8.54 3.79
CA ASN A 82 8.41 -8.24 2.44
C ASN A 82 8.57 -6.75 2.12
N TYR A 83 9.28 -6.44 1.04
CA TYR A 83 9.49 -5.07 0.59
C TYR A 83 9.00 -4.91 -0.84
N SER A 84 8.27 -3.83 -1.12
CA SER A 84 7.77 -3.54 -2.47
C SER A 84 7.79 -2.04 -2.77
N LEU A 85 7.89 -1.74 -4.06
CA LEU A 85 7.87 -0.39 -4.63
C LEU A 85 6.84 -0.36 -5.76
N ALA A 86 6.01 0.68 -5.80
CA ALA A 86 5.02 0.88 -6.83
C ALA A 86 5.08 2.30 -7.39
N PHE A 87 4.78 2.42 -8.68
CA PHE A 87 4.65 3.68 -9.40
C PHE A 87 3.25 3.77 -10.03
N PRO A 88 2.65 4.96 -10.12
CA PRO A 88 1.37 5.12 -10.78
C PRO A 88 1.53 4.93 -12.30
N VAL A 89 0.55 4.27 -12.92
CA VAL A 89 0.35 4.28 -14.36
C VAL A 89 -0.95 5.02 -14.61
N LEU A 90 -0.84 6.19 -15.23
CA LEU A 90 -1.96 7.11 -15.42
C LEU A 90 -2.60 6.90 -16.80
N ASN A 91 -3.90 7.16 -16.87
CA ASN A 91 -4.59 7.25 -18.15
C ASN A 91 -4.30 8.62 -18.80
N TYR A 92 -4.84 8.86 -19.99
CA TYR A 92 -4.57 10.10 -20.72
C TYR A 92 -5.20 11.36 -20.09
N GLU A 93 -6.14 11.19 -19.17
CA GLU A 93 -6.92 12.27 -18.57
C GLU A 93 -6.30 12.79 -17.26
N ASN A 94 -5.19 12.21 -16.81
CA ASN A 94 -4.56 12.51 -15.52
C ASN A 94 -3.03 12.63 -15.62
#